data_AF-A0A381FB78-F1
#
_entry.id   AF-A0A381FB78-F1
#
_cell.length_a   1.000
_cell.length_b   1.000
_cell.length_c   1.000
_cell.angle_alpha   90.00
_cell.angle_beta   90.00
_cell.angle_gamma   90.00
#
_symmetry.space_group_name_H-M   'P 1'
#
loop_
_entity.id
_entity.type
_entity.pdbx_description
1 polymer ?
#
loop_
_entity_poly.entity_id
_entity_poly.type
_entity_poly.pdbx_seq_one_letter_code
_entity_poly.pdbx_strand_id
1 'polypeptide(L)'
;MKNFTWGHAIVLALASFIIFILSMLFLFPNGQKNSELVTEHYYEEELQYQDVIDAKKRADNLAEKPVYSQSADGITLRFPQDINNTNSTFSFVLNRAEDQNLDIKKAIKLDGNQSFTIPKAVLKAGGYTLRLSWTKDKTDYRVDYDVIWK
;
A
#
# COMPACT_ATOMS: atom_id res chain seq x y z
N MET A 1 -39.16 -41.14 33.89
CA MET A 1 -38.89 -39.88 33.18
C MET A 1 -37.62 -39.30 33.78
N LYS A 2 -36.55 -39.11 33.00
CA LYS A 2 -35.24 -38.69 33.52
C LYS A 2 -35.30 -37.19 33.82
N ASN A 3 -35.15 -36.81 35.08
CA ASN A 3 -35.26 -35.42 35.52
C ASN A 3 -34.09 -34.61 34.93
N PHE A 4 -34.41 -33.64 34.07
CA PHE A 4 -33.44 -32.68 33.57
C PHE A 4 -33.00 -31.81 34.75
N THR A 5 -31.77 -32.01 35.22
CA THR A 5 -31.23 -31.24 36.35
C THR A 5 -30.39 -30.08 35.85
N TRP A 6 -30.16 -29.11 36.72
CA TRP A 6 -29.30 -27.95 36.43
C TRP A 6 -27.90 -28.35 35.93
N GLY A 7 -27.34 -29.45 36.43
CA GLY A 7 -26.08 -30.01 35.91
C GLY A 7 -26.16 -30.47 34.45
N HIS A 8 -27.29 -31.04 34.02
CA HIS A 8 -27.49 -31.44 32.62
C HIS A 8 -27.55 -30.21 31.70
N ALA A 9 -28.15 -29.10 32.16
CA ALA A 9 -28.20 -27.84 31.41
C ALA A 9 -26.80 -27.26 31.18
N ILE A 10 -25.93 -27.29 32.20
CA ILE A 10 -24.55 -26.81 32.09
C ILE A 10 -23.74 -27.66 31.11
N VAL A 11 -23.84 -29.00 31.21
CA VAL A 11 -23.13 -29.89 30.29
C VAL A 11 -23.61 -29.68 28.86
N LEU A 12 -24.92 -29.50 28.64
CA LEU A 12 -25.47 -29.25 27.32
C LEU A 12 -24.98 -27.90 26.74
N ALA A 13 -24.95 -26.85 27.55
CA ALA A 13 -24.45 -25.54 27.13
C ALA A 13 -22.96 -25.58 26.75
N LEU A 14 -22.13 -26.25 27.56
CA LEU A 14 -20.72 -26.44 27.27
C LEU A 14 -20.49 -27.28 26.02
N ALA A 15 -21.21 -28.39 25.87
CA ALA A 15 -21.13 -29.23 24.67
C ALA A 15 -21.56 -28.46 23.42
N SER A 16 -22.66 -27.69 23.50
CA SER A 16 -23.12 -26.83 22.41
C SER A 16 -22.09 -25.75 22.05
N PHE A 17 -21.42 -25.16 23.05
CA PHE A 17 -20.38 -24.15 22.82
C PHE A 17 -19.15 -24.77 22.14
N ILE A 18 -18.71 -25.95 22.58
CA ILE A 18 -17.60 -26.67 21.95
C ILE A 18 -17.96 -27.02 20.49
N ILE A 19 -19.16 -27.54 20.24
CA ILE A 19 -19.63 -27.84 18.89
C ILE A 19 -19.69 -26.57 18.03
N PHE A 20 -20.13 -25.44 18.58
CA PHE A 20 -20.15 -24.16 17.88
C PHE A 20 -18.73 -23.72 17.47
N ILE A 21 -17.76 -23.75 18.40
CA ILE A 21 -16.36 -23.41 18.09
C ILE A 21 -15.76 -24.35 17.04
N LEU A 22 -15.99 -25.66 17.17
CA LEU A 22 -15.53 -26.64 16.17
C LEU A 22 -16.22 -26.43 14.82
N SER A 23 -17.50 -26.09 14.80
CA SER A 23 -18.22 -25.76 13.57
C SER A 23 -17.60 -24.56 12.87
N MET A 24 -17.09 -23.57 13.61
CA MET A 24 -16.39 -22.45 13.00
C MET A 24 -15.10 -22.91 12.30
N LEU A 25 -14.36 -23.86 12.87
CA LEU A 25 -13.16 -24.43 12.23
C LEU A 25 -13.46 -25.17 10.92
N PHE A 26 -14.56 -25.92 10.86
CA PHE A 26 -14.90 -26.75 9.69
C PHE A 26 -15.79 -26.05 8.66
N LEU A 27 -16.58 -25.05 9.05
CA LEU A 27 -17.45 -24.27 8.16
C LEU A 27 -16.77 -23.01 7.61
N PHE A 28 -15.75 -22.47 8.30
CA PHE A 28 -14.93 -21.36 7.80
C PHE A 28 -13.46 -21.72 7.46
N PRO A 29 -13.11 -22.89 6.91
CA PRO A 29 -11.73 -23.16 6.48
C PRO A 29 -11.31 -22.29 5.29
N ASN A 30 -12.28 -21.67 4.61
CA ASN A 30 -12.10 -20.75 3.49
C ASN A 30 -12.52 -19.32 3.83
N GLY A 31 -12.22 -18.86 5.05
CA GLY A 31 -12.17 -17.42 5.31
C GLY A 31 -11.09 -16.81 4.42
N GLN A 32 -11.49 -16.32 3.24
CA GLN A 32 -10.73 -15.49 2.31
C GLN A 32 -9.21 -15.73 2.29
N LYS A 33 -8.71 -16.28 1.17
CA LYS A 33 -7.28 -16.29 0.77
C LYS A 33 -6.58 -14.91 0.75
N ASN A 34 -7.20 -13.87 1.29
CA ASN A 34 -6.71 -12.50 1.38
C ASN A 34 -6.70 -12.01 2.85
N SER A 35 -6.56 -12.91 3.84
CA SER A 35 -6.22 -12.46 5.19
C SER A 35 -4.72 -12.22 5.24
N GLU A 36 -4.31 -11.02 4.85
CA GLU A 36 -2.97 -10.44 5.01
C GLU A 36 -2.61 -10.23 6.50
N LEU A 37 -3.03 -11.12 7.39
CA LEU A 37 -2.73 -11.03 8.84
C LEU A 37 -1.50 -11.85 9.25
N VAL A 38 -0.79 -12.42 8.28
CA VAL A 38 0.55 -12.95 8.48
C VAL A 38 1.45 -12.39 7.38
N THR A 39 1.74 -11.10 7.46
CA THR A 39 3.03 -10.64 6.96
C THR A 39 4.08 -11.26 7.88
N GLU A 40 4.90 -12.16 7.35
CA GLU A 40 6.06 -12.77 8.02
C GLU A 40 6.98 -11.73 8.67
N HIS A 41 6.83 -10.46 8.29
CA HIS A 41 7.67 -9.31 8.61
C HIS A 41 6.93 -8.16 9.32
N TYR A 42 5.86 -8.42 10.09
CA TYR A 42 5.09 -7.37 10.79
C TYR A 42 5.98 -6.36 11.57
N TYR A 43 7.10 -6.82 12.14
CA TYR A 43 8.07 -5.96 12.82
C TYR A 43 8.99 -5.15 11.88
N GLU A 44 9.29 -5.66 10.69
CA GLU A 44 10.11 -4.91 9.72
C GLU A 44 9.31 -3.79 9.07
N GLU A 45 7.99 -3.95 8.93
CA GLU A 45 7.10 -2.88 8.48
C GLU A 45 7.10 -1.71 9.45
N GLU A 46 7.02 -1.94 10.77
CA GLU A 46 7.11 -0.88 11.80
C GLU A 46 8.44 -0.11 11.75
N LEU A 47 9.58 -0.77 11.51
CA LEU A 47 10.87 -0.09 11.31
C LEU A 47 10.88 0.76 10.03
N GLN A 48 10.24 0.31 8.95
CA GLN A 48 10.15 1.08 7.70
C GLN A 48 9.20 2.29 7.79
N TYR A 49 8.22 2.27 8.70
CA TYR A 49 7.27 3.38 8.82
C TYR A 49 7.93 4.69 9.25
N GLN A 50 8.88 4.65 10.19
CA GLN A 50 9.57 5.87 10.64
C GLN A 50 10.42 6.48 9.52
N ASP A 51 11.13 5.66 8.75
CA ASP A 51 11.91 6.12 7.59
C ASP A 51 11.02 6.79 6.54
N VAL A 52 9.82 6.24 6.31
CA VAL A 52 8.82 6.84 5.42
C VAL A 52 8.31 8.16 5.95
N ILE A 53 8.02 8.26 7.25
CA ILE A 53 7.58 9.50 7.89
C ILE A 53 8.66 10.58 7.75
N ASP A 54 9.90 10.23 8.02
CA ASP A 54 11.03 11.16 7.94
C ASP A 54 11.30 11.57 6.49
N ALA A 55 11.20 10.64 5.53
CA ALA A 55 11.33 10.92 4.10
C ALA A 55 10.23 11.87 3.59
N LYS A 56 8.98 11.68 4.06
CA LYS A 56 7.86 12.59 3.77
C LYS A 56 8.11 13.97 4.36
N LYS A 57 8.52 14.04 5.64
CA LYS A 57 8.84 15.30 6.31
C LYS A 57 9.97 16.04 5.59
N ARG A 58 11.01 15.34 5.13
CA ARG A 58 12.10 15.95 4.35
C ARG A 58 11.60 16.49 3.02
N ALA A 59 10.78 15.73 2.29
CA ALA A 59 10.17 16.20 1.06
C ALA A 59 9.23 17.40 1.29
N ASP A 60 8.56 17.44 2.44
CA ASP A 60 7.67 18.53 2.80
C ASP A 60 8.39 19.84 3.09
N ASN A 61 9.66 19.77 3.50
CA ASN A 61 10.51 20.93 3.75
C ASN A 61 11.30 21.41 2.53
N LEU A 62 11.12 20.78 1.36
CA LEU A 62 11.73 21.26 0.13
C LEU A 62 11.07 22.56 -0.33
N ALA A 63 11.90 23.49 -0.84
CA ALA A 63 11.41 24.74 -1.42
C ALA A 63 10.50 24.49 -2.63
N GLU A 64 10.86 23.51 -3.45
CA GLU A 64 10.07 23.04 -4.58
C GLU A 64 9.90 21.53 -4.48
N LYS A 65 8.66 21.05 -4.61
CA LYS A 65 8.34 19.62 -4.65
C LYS A 65 8.20 19.18 -6.10
N PRO A 66 8.41 17.88 -6.39
CA PRO A 66 7.92 17.33 -7.65
C PRO A 66 6.42 17.63 -7.81
N VAL A 67 5.96 17.79 -9.05
CA VAL A 67 4.54 18.05 -9.32
C VAL A 67 4.06 17.07 -10.37
N TYR A 68 2.88 16.50 -10.16
CA TYR A 68 2.24 15.66 -11.16
C TYR A 68 1.28 16.48 -12.03
N SER A 69 1.13 16.06 -13.28
CA SER A 69 0.15 16.56 -14.22
C SER A 69 -0.43 15.40 -15.02
N GLN A 70 -1.65 15.56 -15.51
CA GLN A 70 -2.33 14.56 -16.33
C GLN A 70 -2.54 15.11 -17.74
N SER A 71 -2.27 14.28 -18.74
CA SER A 71 -2.48 14.60 -20.16
C SER A 71 -3.10 13.41 -20.89
N ALA A 72 -3.42 13.57 -22.18
CA ALA A 72 -3.91 12.47 -23.02
C ALA A 72 -2.90 11.32 -23.21
N ASP A 73 -1.64 11.51 -22.79
CA ASP A 73 -0.56 10.54 -22.92
C ASP A 73 -0.30 9.75 -21.63
N GLY A 74 -0.74 10.28 -20.48
CA GLY A 74 -0.56 9.64 -19.18
C GLY A 74 -0.42 10.61 -18.02
N ILE A 75 0.24 10.14 -16.95
CA ILE A 75 0.57 10.94 -15.77
C ILE A 75 2.04 11.32 -15.84
N THR A 76 2.33 12.61 -15.89
CA THR A 76 3.70 13.14 -15.94
C THR A 76 4.08 13.75 -14.61
N LEU A 77 5.20 13.28 -14.05
CA LEU A 77 5.86 13.88 -12.88
C LEU A 77 7.00 14.76 -13.35
N ARG A 78 7.03 16.00 -12.86
CA ARG A 78 8.12 16.95 -13.11
C ARG A 78 8.88 17.25 -11.83
N PHE A 79 10.20 17.17 -11.90
CA PHE A 79 11.09 17.43 -10.77
C PHE A 79 11.68 18.84 -10.82
N PRO A 80 12.01 19.42 -9.66
CA PRO A 80 12.82 20.62 -9.54
C PRO A 80 14.21 20.49 -10.19
N GLN A 81 14.81 21.62 -10.57
CA GLN A 81 16.11 21.66 -11.26
C GLN A 81 17.27 21.08 -10.45
N ASP A 82 17.21 21.17 -9.12
CA ASP A 82 18.24 20.69 -8.21
C ASP A 82 18.20 19.17 -7.98
N ILE A 83 17.19 18.48 -8.51
CA ILE A 83 17.00 17.02 -8.39
C ILE A 83 17.11 16.40 -9.79
N ASN A 84 18.15 15.60 -10.03
CA ASN A 84 18.46 15.05 -11.35
C ASN A 84 19.10 13.66 -11.30
N ASN A 85 19.26 13.02 -12.46
CA ASN A 85 19.80 11.65 -12.55
C ASN A 85 21.28 11.52 -12.13
N THR A 86 22.00 12.63 -11.96
CA THR A 86 23.41 12.60 -11.52
C THR A 86 23.56 12.60 -10.00
N ASN A 87 22.64 13.25 -9.28
CA ASN A 87 22.68 13.34 -7.82
C ASN A 87 21.61 12.50 -7.12
N SER A 88 20.66 11.95 -7.88
CA SER A 88 19.49 11.27 -7.33
C SER A 88 19.11 10.00 -8.08
N THR A 89 18.58 9.03 -7.35
CA THR A 89 17.90 7.84 -7.88
C THR A 89 16.41 7.92 -7.57
N PHE A 90 15.58 7.42 -8.48
CA PHE A 90 14.13 7.62 -8.42
C PHE A 90 13.39 6.29 -8.56
N SER A 91 12.29 6.17 -7.84
CA SER A 91 11.34 5.08 -8.01
C SER A 91 9.92 5.56 -7.72
N PHE A 92 8.94 4.87 -8.28
CA PHE A 92 7.56 5.07 -7.90
C PHE A 92 6.84 3.75 -7.64
N VAL A 93 5.82 3.84 -6.80
CA VAL A 93 4.80 2.81 -6.63
C VAL A 93 3.46 3.44 -6.98
N LEU A 94 2.78 2.90 -7.98
CA LEU A 94 1.42 3.30 -8.34
C LEU A 94 0.46 2.26 -7.77
N ASN A 95 -0.15 2.56 -6.63
CA ASN A 95 -1.13 1.68 -6.00
C ASN A 95 -2.52 1.93 -6.58
N ARG A 96 -3.26 0.87 -6.93
CA ARG A 96 -4.65 1.01 -7.37
C ARG A 96 -5.59 0.79 -6.19
N ALA A 97 -6.55 1.71 -6.00
CA ALA A 97 -7.47 1.66 -4.86
C ALA A 97 -8.33 0.38 -4.81
N GLU A 98 -8.61 -0.21 -5.97
CA GLU A 98 -9.51 -1.36 -6.10
C GLU A 98 -8.81 -2.72 -6.02
N ASP A 99 -7.51 -2.79 -6.34
CA ASP A 99 -6.78 -4.07 -6.45
C ASP A 99 -5.27 -3.87 -6.31
N GLN A 100 -4.72 -4.28 -5.17
CA GLN A 100 -3.29 -4.18 -4.86
C GLN A 100 -2.41 -5.10 -5.75
N ASN A 101 -2.97 -6.13 -6.38
CA ASN A 101 -2.19 -7.01 -7.28
C ASN A 101 -1.76 -6.30 -8.57
N LEU A 102 -2.33 -5.11 -8.85
CA LEU A 102 -2.05 -4.31 -10.03
C LEU A 102 -1.07 -3.17 -9.76
N ASP A 103 -0.41 -3.18 -8.59
CA ASP A 103 0.53 -2.14 -8.20
C ASP A 103 1.78 -2.15 -9.09
N ILE A 104 2.11 -1.00 -9.65
CA ILE A 104 3.28 -0.86 -10.52
C ILE A 104 4.43 -0.28 -9.70
N LYS A 105 5.52 -1.04 -9.54
CA LYS A 105 6.76 -0.60 -8.90
C LYS A 105 7.87 -0.52 -9.94
N LYS A 106 8.44 0.67 -10.16
CA LYS A 106 9.55 0.85 -11.12
C LYS A 106 10.55 1.89 -10.64
N ALA A 107 11.83 1.60 -10.90
CA ALA A 107 12.87 2.63 -10.92
C ALA A 107 12.72 3.47 -12.20
N ILE A 108 12.94 4.78 -12.09
CA ILE A 108 12.80 5.71 -13.20
C ILE A 108 14.07 6.51 -13.42
N LYS A 109 14.25 6.97 -14.64
CA LYS A 109 15.21 8.00 -15.01
C LYS A 109 14.44 9.17 -15.57
N LEU A 110 14.83 10.37 -15.18
CA LEU A 110 14.25 11.59 -15.71
C LEU A 110 14.71 11.80 -17.16
N ASP A 111 13.83 12.32 -17.99
CA ASP A 111 14.16 12.79 -19.33
C ASP A 111 14.90 14.15 -19.28
N GLY A 112 15.22 14.71 -20.46
CA GLY A 112 15.91 16.01 -20.57
C GLY A 112 15.13 17.21 -20.03
N ASN A 113 13.83 17.05 -19.74
CA ASN A 113 12.98 18.09 -19.14
C ASN A 113 12.79 17.89 -17.63
N GLN A 114 13.59 17.01 -17.02
CA GLN A 114 13.46 16.57 -15.62
C GLN A 114 12.07 16.00 -15.31
N SER A 115 11.49 15.30 -16.28
CA SER A 115 10.21 14.65 -16.12
C SER A 115 10.29 13.15 -16.36
N PHE A 116 9.26 12.47 -15.90
CA PHE A 116 8.97 11.09 -16.26
C PHE A 116 7.47 10.95 -16.46
N THR A 117 7.07 10.15 -17.45
CA THR A 117 5.66 9.91 -17.76
C THR A 117 5.30 8.45 -17.59
N ILE A 118 4.28 8.19 -16.78
CA ILE A 118 3.58 6.91 -16.69
C ILE A 118 2.62 6.84 -17.87
N PRO A 119 2.85 5.98 -18.88
CA PRO A 119 2.04 5.98 -20.09
C PRO A 119 0.61 5.52 -19.82
N LYS A 120 -0.37 6.11 -20.51
CA LYS A 120 -1.79 5.70 -20.41
C LYS A 120 -2.04 4.20 -20.64
N ALA A 121 -1.17 3.54 -21.41
CA ALA A 121 -1.30 2.12 -21.73
C ALA A 121 -1.26 1.22 -20.48
N VAL A 122 -0.67 1.70 -19.38
CA VAL A 122 -0.63 0.98 -18.10
C VAL A 122 -1.68 1.49 -17.10
N LEU A 123 -2.46 2.51 -17.48
CA LEU A 123 -3.48 3.14 -16.63
C LEU A 123 -4.86 2.63 -17.04
N LYS A 124 -5.70 2.38 -16.03
CA LYS A 124 -7.13 2.11 -16.19
C LYS A 124 -7.90 3.23 -15.50
N ALA A 125 -9.12 3.53 -15.94
CA ALA A 125 -9.94 4.51 -15.25
C ALA A 125 -10.15 4.10 -13.79
N GLY A 126 -9.93 5.03 -12.84
CA GLY A 126 -10.02 4.74 -11.42
C GLY A 126 -9.13 5.63 -10.53
N GLY A 127 -9.21 5.36 -9.23
CA GLY A 127 -8.39 6.01 -8.21
C GLY A 127 -7.06 5.29 -7.99
N TYR A 128 -6.01 6.09 -7.84
CA TYR A 128 -4.65 5.65 -7.59
C TYR A 128 -3.99 6.47 -6.48
N THR A 129 -3.09 5.82 -5.75
CA THR A 129 -2.11 6.50 -4.91
C THR A 129 -0.73 6.35 -5.55
N LEU A 130 -0.18 7.46 -6.06
CA LEU A 130 1.15 7.52 -6.64
C LEU A 130 2.16 7.88 -5.55
N ARG A 131 2.92 6.90 -5.07
CA ARG A 131 4.00 7.07 -4.11
C ARG A 131 5.30 7.29 -4.88
N LEU A 132 5.83 8.50 -4.84
CA LEU A 132 7.08 8.88 -5.46
C LEU A 132 8.20 8.89 -4.41
N SER A 133 9.26 8.13 -4.64
CA SER A 133 10.42 8.05 -3.75
C SER A 133 11.69 8.38 -4.50
N TRP A 134 12.57 9.18 -3.91
CA TRP A 134 13.89 9.44 -4.46
C TRP A 134 14.94 9.59 -3.37
N THR A 135 16.16 9.19 -3.68
CA THR A 135 17.32 9.33 -2.80
C THR A 135 18.26 10.34 -3.42
N LYS A 136 18.48 11.47 -2.75
CA LYS A 136 19.44 12.51 -3.15
C LYS A 136 20.56 12.56 -2.12
N ASP A 137 21.81 12.37 -2.54
CA ASP A 137 22.98 12.41 -1.67
C ASP A 137 22.84 11.54 -0.40
N LYS A 138 22.35 10.30 -0.56
CA LYS A 138 22.03 9.32 0.52
C LYS A 138 20.90 9.72 1.47
N THR A 139 20.15 10.77 1.14
CA THR A 139 18.98 11.19 1.90
C THR A 139 17.72 10.81 1.14
N ASP A 140 16.83 10.08 1.78
CA ASP A 140 15.59 9.62 1.17
C ASP A 140 14.47 10.65 1.31
N TYR A 141 13.68 10.78 0.26
CA TYR A 141 12.54 11.66 0.17
C TYR A 141 11.36 10.91 -0.42
N ARG A 142 10.15 11.29 0.01
CA ARG A 142 8.93 10.68 -0.50
C ARG A 142 7.77 11.66 -0.56
N VAL A 143 7.00 11.59 -1.64
CA VAL A 143 5.72 12.29 -1.76
C VAL A 143 4.67 11.32 -2.28
N ASP A 144 3.48 11.35 -1.68
CA ASP A 144 2.34 10.54 -2.11
C ASP A 144 1.30 11.48 -2.73
N TYR A 145 0.80 11.15 -3.92
CA TYR A 145 -0.27 11.88 -4.60
C TYR A 145 -1.49 10.99 -4.78
N ASP A 146 -2.67 11.52 -4.46
CA ASP A 146 -3.92 10.90 -4.84
C ASP A 146 -4.31 11.36 -6.25
N VAL A 147 -4.46 10.39 -7.15
CA VAL A 147 -4.70 10.63 -8.56
C VAL A 147 -5.96 9.91 -8.99
N ILE A 148 -6.86 10.63 -9.67
CA ILE A 148 -8.02 10.05 -10.35
C ILE A 148 -7.73 10.10 -11.85
N TRP A 149 -7.55 8.93 -12.45
CA TRP A 149 -7.38 8.78 -13.90
C TRP A 149 -8.74 8.49 -14.54
N LYS A 150 -9.07 9.20 -15.63
CA LYS A 150 -10.36 9.11 -16.33
C LYS A 150 -10.18 8.63 -17.76
#